data_AF-A0A1X7SE54-F1
#
_entry.id   AF-A0A1X7SE54-F1
#
_cell.length_a   1.000
_cell.length_b   1.000
_cell.length_c   1.000
_cell.angle_alpha   90.00
_cell.angle_beta   90.00
_cell.angle_gamma   90.00
#
_symmetry.space_group_name_H-M   'P 1'
#
loop_
_entity.id
_entity.type
_entity.pdbx_description
1 polymer ?
#
loop_
_entity_poly.entity_id
_entity_poly.type
_entity_poly.pdbx_seq_one_letter_code
_entity_poly.pdbx_strand_id
1 'polypeptide(L)' 'AQTYSSYKHHNTVKYLIGITPQGIVSYILEGWGGRTSYKYLTEHCTLLNKLHGTKRYRLSRQGI' A
#
# COMPACT_ATOMS: atom_id res chain seq x y z
N ALA A 1 -9.70 0.43 -11.26
CA ALA A 1 -8.44 1.04 -10.82
C ALA A 1 -7.87 1.90 -11.95
N GLN A 2 -7.44 3.14 -11.68
CA GLN A 2 -6.85 4.02 -12.69
C GLN A 2 -5.33 3.79 -12.71
N THR A 3 -4.84 3.08 -13.73
CA THR A 3 -3.43 2.66 -13.85
C THR A 3 -2.56 3.72 -14.53
N TYR A 4 -3.15 4.62 -15.29
CA TYR A 4 -2.43 5.66 -16.03
C TYR A 4 -1.91 6.76 -15.10
N SER A 5 -0.59 6.91 -15.07
CA SER A 5 0.09 8.01 -14.40
C SER A 5 0.40 9.09 -15.43
N SER A 6 -0.31 10.22 -15.35
CA SER A 6 -0.03 11.38 -16.20
C SER A 6 1.40 11.90 -16.00
N TYR A 7 1.96 11.76 -14.79
CA TYR A 7 3.34 12.15 -14.49
C TYR A 7 4.39 11.30 -15.21
N LYS A 8 4.11 9.99 -15.40
CA LYS A 8 5.00 9.08 -16.14
C LYS A 8 4.56 8.85 -17.58
N HIS A 9 3.44 9.45 -18.00
CA HIS A 9 2.79 9.22 -19.30
C HIS A 9 2.56 7.74 -19.64
N HIS A 10 2.49 6.87 -18.63
CA HIS A 10 2.43 5.42 -18.78
C HIS A 10 1.53 4.81 -17.71
N ASN A 11 0.98 3.63 -17.99
CA ASN A 11 0.34 2.81 -16.98
C ASN A 11 1.40 2.31 -15.99
N THR A 12 1.12 2.48 -14.70
CA THR A 12 2.03 2.09 -13.61
C THR A 12 1.27 1.25 -12.60
N VAL A 13 1.97 0.28 -12.02
CA VAL A 13 1.47 -0.56 -10.94
C VAL A 13 2.49 -0.49 -9.81
N LYS A 14 2.00 -0.45 -8.56
CA LYS A 14 2.78 -0.42 -7.34
C LYS A 14 2.55 -1.72 -6.57
N TYR A 15 3.63 -2.29 -6.06
CA TYR A 15 3.60 -3.47 -5.20
C TYR A 15 4.30 -3.14 -3.88
N LEU A 16 3.88 -3.81 -2.81
CA LEU A 16 4.57 -3.74 -1.52
C LEU A 16 5.19 -5.09 -1.22
N ILE A 17 6.50 -5.08 -0.97
CA ILE A 17 7.32 -6.28 -0.79
C ILE A 17 7.85 -6.27 0.64
N GLY A 18 7.62 -7.37 1.35
CA GLY A 18 8.25 -7.62 2.63
C GLY A 18 9.54 -8.37 2.48
N ILE A 19 10.59 -7.89 3.14
CA ILE A 19 11.88 -8.55 3.16
C ILE A 19 12.22 -8.87 4.62
N THR A 20 12.63 -10.10 4.90
CA THR A 20 13.12 -10.47 6.23
C THR A 20 14.45 -9.76 6.51
N PRO A 21 14.86 -9.59 7.78
CA PRO A 21 16.19 -9.05 8.09
C PRO A 21 17.35 -9.85 7.47
N GLN A 22 17.09 -11.10 7.08
CA GLN A 22 18.05 -11.99 6.41
C GLN A 22 18.09 -11.78 4.87
N GLY A 23 17.32 -10.83 4.33
CA GLY A 23 17.31 -10.49 2.91
C GLY A 23 16.38 -11.34 2.04
N ILE A 24 15.56 -12.21 2.63
CA ILE A 24 14.66 -13.10 1.89
C ILE A 24 13.31 -12.39 1.68
N VAL A 25 12.75 -12.48 0.47
CA VAL A 25 11.39 -11.99 0.19
C VAL A 25 10.38 -12.82 0.97
N SER A 26 9.69 -12.18 1.89
CA SER A 26 8.71 -12.78 2.80
C SER A 26 7.30 -12.80 2.21
N TYR A 27 6.91 -11.74 1.50
CA TYR A 27 5.59 -11.62 0.86
C TYR A 27 5.61 -10.54 -0.21
N ILE A 28 4.73 -10.69 -1.20
CA ILE A 28 4.41 -9.68 -2.20
C ILE A 28 2.89 -9.44 -2.11
N LEU A 29 2.48 -8.20 -1.86
CA LEU A 29 1.05 -7.85 -1.81
C LEU A 29 0.49 -7.56 -3.20
N GLU A 30 -0.84 -7.56 -3.31
CA GLU A 30 -1.56 -7.28 -4.55
C GLU A 30 -1.13 -5.96 -5.20
N GLY A 31 -1.09 -5.95 -6.53
CA GLY A 31 -0.70 -4.79 -7.31
C GLY A 31 -1.77 -3.71 -7.30
N TRP A 32 -1.38 -2.48 -6.97
CA TRP A 32 -2.25 -1.31 -7.02
C TRP A 32 -1.91 -0.41 -8.20
N GLY A 33 -2.92 0.21 -8.82
CA GLY A 33 -2.68 1.20 -9.87
C GLY A 33 -1.81 2.37 -9.40
N GLY A 34 -1.01 2.95 -10.28
CA GLY A 34 0.01 3.93 -9.89
C GLY A 34 -0.53 5.25 -9.34
N ARG A 35 -1.82 5.55 -9.56
CA ARG A 35 -2.53 6.68 -8.94
C ARG A 35 -2.90 6.44 -7.48
N THR A 36 -2.77 5.21 -6.97
CA THR A 36 -2.99 4.89 -5.56
C THR A 36 -1.91 5.54 -4.70
N SER A 37 -2.33 6.27 -3.66
CA SER A 37 -1.42 6.96 -2.74
C SER A 37 -0.72 5.96 -1.81
N TYR A 38 0.51 6.27 -1.38
CA TYR A 38 1.26 5.42 -0.45
C TYR A 38 0.55 5.23 0.89
N LYS A 39 -0.12 6.28 1.40
CA LYS A 39 -0.90 6.19 2.63
C LYS A 39 -2.05 5.18 2.50
N TYR A 40 -2.82 5.26 1.42
CA TYR A 40 -3.88 4.30 1.15
C TYR A 40 -3.32 2.89 0.96
N LEU A 41 -2.20 2.77 0.25
CA LEU A 41 -1.47 1.51 0.10
C LEU A 41 -1.21 0.87 1.47
N THR A 42 -0.52 1.60 2.34
CA THR A 42 -0.07 1.15 3.65
C THR A 42 -1.24 0.85 4.59
N GLU A 43 -2.27 1.70 4.64
CA GLU A 43 -3.46 1.51 5.49
C GLU A 43 -4.29 0.29 5.07
N HIS A 44 -4.35 -0.01 3.77
CA HIS A 44 -5.11 -1.13 3.22
C HIS A 44 -4.26 -2.39 2.99
N CYS A 45 -2.95 -2.33 3.23
CA CYS A 45 -2.06 -3.48 3.18
C CYS A 45 -2.42 -4.50 4.27
N THR A 46 -2.62 -5.75 3.86
CA THR A 46 -2.81 -6.89 4.78
C THR A 46 -1.63 -7.08 5.74
N LEU A 47 -0.43 -6.59 5.37
CA LEU A 47 0.73 -6.61 6.26
C LEU A 47 0.49 -5.83 7.55
N LEU A 48 0.06 -4.57 7.47
CA LEU A 48 -0.13 -3.76 8.68
C LEU A 48 -1.22 -4.36 9.57
N ASN A 49 -2.24 -4.97 8.96
CA ASN A 49 -3.26 -5.71 9.71
C ASN A 49 -2.69 -6.94 10.45
N LYS A 50 -1.62 -7.56 9.94
CA LYS A 50 -0.94 -8.68 10.59
C LYS A 50 0.07 -8.24 11.66
N LEU A 51 0.74 -7.10 11.45
CA LEU A 51 1.73 -6.56 12.39
C LEU A 51 1.08 -5.84 13.58
N HIS A 52 0.00 -5.10 13.33
CA HIS A 52 -0.75 -4.43 14.37
C HIS A 52 -1.90 -5.35 14.78
N GLY A 53 -1.64 -6.24 15.73
CA GLY A 53 -2.69 -7.03 16.39
C GLY A 53 -3.86 -6.10 16.75
N THR A 54 -4.94 -6.25 15.98
CA THR A 54 -6.22 -5.54 16.01
C THR A 54 -6.31 -4.33 16.95
N LYS A 55 -5.90 -3.15 16.49
CA LYS A 55 -6.56 -1.88 16.86
C LYS A 55 -6.70 -1.01 15.63
N ARG A 56 -7.95 -0.91 15.13
CA ARG A 56 -8.35 0.07 14.11
C ARG A 56 -8.14 1.49 14.66
N TYR A 57 -7.02 2.13 14.36
CA TYR A 57 -6.90 3.58 14.48
C TYR A 57 -7.71 4.21 13.34
N ARG A 58 -9.00 4.45 13.61
CA ARG A 58 -9.87 5.24 12.75
C ARG A 58 -9.42 6.70 12.89
N LEU A 59 -8.56 7.16 11.98
CA LEU A 59 -8.28 8.59 11.82
C LEU A 59 -9.60 9.26 11.42
N SER A 60 -10.25 9.92 12.38
CA SER A 60 -11.36 10.82 12.08
C SER A 60 -10.81 11.96 11.24
N ARG A 61 -11.22 12.01 9.96
CA ARG A 61 -11.17 13.27 9.22
C ARG A 61 -12.22 14.19 9.83
N GLN A 62 -11.81 15.05 10.77
CA GLN A 62 -12.46 16.36 10.93
C GLN A 62 -12.19 17.17 9.65
N GLY A 63 -13.18 17.97 9.26
CA GLY A 63 -13.35 18.55 7.93
C GLY A 63 -12.27 19.51 7.45
N ILE A 64 -12.29 19.75 6.13
CA ILE A 64 -12.73 21.00 5.47
C ILE A 64 -13.56 20.56 4.26
#